data_AF-A0A8T6UL92-F1
#
_entry.id   AF-A0A8T6UL92-F1
#
_cell.length_a   1.000
_cell.length_b   1.000
_cell.length_c   1.000
_cell.angle_alpha   90.00
_cell.angle_beta   90.00
_cell.angle_gamma   90.00
#
_symmetry.space_group_name_H-M   'P 1'
#
loop_
_entity.id
_entity.type
_entity.pdbx_description
1 polymer ?
#
loop_
_entity_poly.entity_id
_entity_poly.type
_entity_poly.pdbx_seq_one_letter_code
_entity_poly.pdbx_strand_id
1 'polypeptide(L)' 'RYQEAVDRLRGYGLQTWAAFTLGHDHDTVESLWETLEFAKKSRFAFAAFNILMPYPATPLYRRLERQGRLLFDGAW' A
#
# COMPACT_ATOMS: atom_id res chain seq x y z
N ARG A 1 1.36 -4.23 15.43
CA ARG A 1 2.69 -4.86 15.34
C ARG A 1 3.78 -3.90 14.86
N TYR A 2 3.50 -2.92 13.98
CA TYR A 2 4.52 -1.99 13.47
C TYR A 2 4.75 -0.72 14.32
N GLN A 3 3.78 -0.34 15.15
CA GLN A 3 3.82 0.88 15.97
C GLN A 3 5.07 0.96 16.87
N GLU A 4 5.41 -0.12 17.58
CA GLU A 4 6.58 -0.16 18.47
C GLU A 4 7.90 0.09 17.74
N ALA A 5 8.04 -0.46 16.53
CA ALA A 5 9.22 -0.24 15.70
C ALA A 5 9.31 1.21 15.22
N VAL A 6 8.19 1.78 14.80
CA VAL A 6 8.10 3.18 14.37
C VAL A 6 8.42 4.13 15.53
N ASP A 7 7.89 3.86 16.73
CA ASP A 7 8.14 4.68 17.91
C ASP A 7 9.60 4.60 18.39
N ARG A 8 10.23 3.41 18.31
CA ARG A 8 11.67 3.27 18.57
C ARG A 8 12.52 4.09 17.61
N LEU A 9 12.26 3.98 16.30
CA LEU A 9 12.99 4.76 15.29
C LEU A 9 12.82 6.27 15.53
N ARG A 10 11.61 6.70 15.85
CA ARG A 10 11.32 8.10 16.19
C ARG A 10 12.08 8.56 17.44
N GLY A 11 12.21 7.70 18.46
CA GLY A 11 13.00 7.97 19.66
C GLY A 11 14.49 8.25 19.39
N TYR A 12 15.02 7.70 18.30
CA TYR A 12 16.37 8.00 17.80
C TYR A 12 16.44 9.20 16.83
N GLY A 13 15.33 9.93 16.65
CA GLY A 13 15.25 11.06 15.72
C GLY A 13 15.13 10.66 14.24
N LEU A 14 14.92 9.37 13.94
CA LEU A 14 14.77 8.88 12.57
C LEU A 14 13.32 9.04 12.11
N GLN A 15 13.15 9.77 11.00
CA GLN A 15 11.85 9.91 10.35
C GLN A 15 11.56 8.69 9.48
N THR A 16 10.30 8.27 9.47
CA THR A 16 9.83 7.10 8.73
C THR A 16 8.84 7.53 7.66
N TRP A 17 9.02 6.99 6.45
CA TRP A 17 8.08 7.08 5.35
C TRP A 17 7.32 5.75 5.25
N ALA A 18 6.00 5.82 5.24
CA ALA A 18 5.14 4.68 4.95
C ALA A 18 4.66 4.71 3.49
N ALA A 19 4.82 3.59 2.78
CA ALA A 19 4.22 3.37 1.48
C ALA A 19 3.18 2.24 1.59
N PHE A 20 1.92 2.60 1.40
CA PHE A 20 0.79 1.68 1.37
C PHE A 20 0.42 1.36 -0.07
N THR A 21 0.00 0.13 -0.33
CA THR A 21 -0.55 -0.30 -1.62
C THR A 21 -2.00 -0.69 -1.40
N LEU A 22 -2.92 -0.11 -2.18
CA LEU A 22 -4.37 -0.27 -2.06
C LEU A 22 -4.95 -0.84 -3.36
N GLY A 23 -6.00 -1.63 -3.28
CA GLY A 23 -6.67 -2.23 -4.44
C GLY A 23 -6.35 -3.70 -4.65
N HIS A 24 -5.93 -4.41 -3.61
CA HIS A 24 -5.87 -5.87 -3.62
C HIS A 24 -7.28 -6.47 -3.70
N ASP A 25 -7.38 -7.71 -4.20
CA ASP A 25 -8.65 -8.42 -4.38
C ASP A 25 -9.49 -8.58 -3.09
N HIS A 26 -8.85 -8.43 -1.92
CA HIS A 26 -9.47 -8.56 -0.60
C HIS A 26 -9.64 -7.21 0.11
N ASP A 27 -9.27 -6.10 -0.53
CA ASP A 27 -9.46 -4.77 0.07
C ASP A 27 -10.94 -4.40 0.02
N THR A 28 -11.45 -3.97 1.16
CA THR A 28 -12.78 -3.38 1.30
C THR A 28 -12.66 -1.91 1.71
N VAL A 29 -13.73 -1.13 1.55
CA VAL A 29 -13.75 0.28 1.97
C VAL A 29 -13.36 0.42 3.45
N GLU A 30 -13.82 -0.49 4.31
CA GLU A 30 -13.49 -0.53 5.73
C GLU A 30 -11.99 -0.73 5.95
N SER A 31 -11.36 -1.68 5.24
CA SER A 31 -9.92 -1.92 5.35
C SER A 31 -9.07 -0.72 4.91
N LEU A 32 -9.56 0.08 3.94
CA LEU A 32 -8.90 1.30 3.52
C LEU A 32 -8.96 2.37 4.63
N TRP A 33 -10.12 2.52 5.28
CA TRP A 33 -10.26 3.42 6.42
C TRP A 33 -9.40 3.00 7.61
N GLU A 34 -9.33 1.71 7.92
CA GLU A 34 -8.45 1.20 8.97
C GLU A 34 -6.98 1.48 8.67
N THR A 35 -6.57 1.33 7.40
CA THR A 35 -5.20 1.64 6.95
C THR A 35 -4.89 3.12 7.12
N LEU A 36 -5.84 4.01 6.77
CA LEU A 36 -5.70 5.45 6.97
C LEU A 36 -5.57 5.81 8.45
N GLU A 37 -6.43 5.28 9.31
CA GLU A 37 -6.38 5.54 10.75
C GLU A 37 -5.08 5.01 11.37
N PHE A 38 -4.59 3.85 10.93
CA PHE A 38 -3.28 3.35 11.32
C PHE A 38 -2.16 4.31 10.91
N ALA A 39 -2.17 4.82 9.68
CA ALA A 39 -1.16 5.77 9.19
C ALA A 39 -1.15 7.07 10.01
N LYS A 40 -2.34 7.63 10.30
CA LYS A 40 -2.49 8.83 11.14
C LYS A 40 -1.98 8.60 12.56
N LYS A 41 -2.35 7.47 13.18
CA LYS A 41 -1.91 7.12 14.54
C LYS A 41 -0.39 6.92 14.63
N SER A 42 0.20 6.35 13.58
CA SER A 42 1.63 6.04 13.52
C SER A 42 2.52 7.29 13.36
N ARG A 43 1.96 8.45 13.03
CA ARG A 43 2.69 9.72 12.88
C ARG A 43 3.96 9.58 12.02
N PHE A 44 3.80 8.96 10.86
CA PHE A 44 4.84 8.94 9.84
C PHE A 44 5.16 10.38 9.40
N ALA A 45 6.41 10.63 8.98
CA ALA A 45 6.77 11.91 8.41
C ALA A 45 6.08 12.13 7.05
N PHE A 46 5.93 11.04 6.30
CA PHE A 46 5.17 11.00 5.07
C PHE A 46 4.46 9.65 4.93
N ALA A 47 3.26 9.66 4.35
CA ALA A 47 2.49 8.45 4.02
C ALA A 47 2.02 8.54 2.57
N ALA A 48 2.48 7.62 1.74
CA ALA A 48 2.06 7.50 0.34
C ALA A 48 1.07 6.35 0.21
N PHE A 49 -0.08 6.62 -0.43
CA PHE A 49 -1.09 5.62 -0.74
C PHE A 49 -1.06 5.37 -2.25
N ASN A 50 -0.54 4.23 -2.64
CA ASN A 50 -0.35 3.86 -4.03
C ASN A 50 -1.45 2.89 -4.44
N ILE A 51 -2.00 3.06 -5.64
CA ILE A 51 -2.94 2.09 -6.21
C ILE A 51 -2.15 0.90 -6.72
N LEU A 52 -2.65 -0.31 -6.48
CA LEU A 52 -2.05 -1.56 -6.94
C LEU A 52 -1.97 -1.55 -8.47
N MET A 53 -0.75 -1.35 -8.98
CA MET A 53 -0.48 -1.36 -10.41
C MET A 53 0.14 -2.71 -10.80
N PRO A 54 -0.51 -3.48 -11.68
CA PRO A 54 0.00 -4.78 -12.09
C PRO A 54 1.05 -4.62 -13.20
N TYR A 55 2.32 -4.40 -12.87
CA TYR A 55 3.35 -4.16 -13.90
C TYR A 55 3.59 -5.36 -14.84
N PRO A 56 3.95 -5.13 -16.13
CA PRO A 56 4.28 -6.20 -17.07
C PRO A 56 5.34 -7.16 -16.52
N ALA A 57 5.26 -8.41 -16.95
CA ALA A 57 6.13 -9.51 -16.52
C ALA A 57 6.03 -9.93 -15.04
N THR A 58 5.20 -9.27 -14.21
CA THR A 58 4.95 -9.72 -12.83
C THR A 58 3.96 -10.90 -12.76
N PRO A 59 4.02 -11.74 -11.71
CA PRO A 59 3.01 -12.78 -11.48
C PRO A 59 1.60 -12.21 -11.34
N LEU A 60 1.46 -11.01 -10.77
CA LEU A 60 0.17 -10.32 -10.63
C LEU A 60 -0.41 -9.96 -12.00
N TYR A 61 0.40 -9.39 -12.90
CA TYR A 61 -0.02 -9.09 -14.27
C TYR A 61 -0.50 -10.34 -15.00
N ARG A 62 0.31 -11.41 -15.03
CA ARG A 62 -0.08 -12.68 -15.67
C ARG A 62 -1.34 -13.31 -15.07
N ARG A 63 -1.61 -13.07 -13.79
CA ARG A 63 -2.86 -13.53 -13.15
C ARG A 63 -4.04 -12.70 -13.62
N LEU A 64 -3.94 -11.38 -13.60
CA LEU A 64 -5.02 -10.48 -13.99
C LEU A 64 -5.29 -10.54 -15.50
N GLU A 65 -4.26 -10.73 -16.32
CA GLU A 65 -4.36 -11.00 -17.76
C GLU A 65 -5.21 -12.24 -18.03
N ARG A 66 -4.87 -13.38 -17.41
CA ARG A 66 -5.66 -14.62 -17.52
C ARG A 66 -7.08 -14.49 -16.99
N GLN A 67 -7.34 -13.57 -16.07
CA GLN A 67 -8.67 -13.29 -15.53
C GLN A 67 -9.46 -12.25 -16.34
N GLY A 68 -8.86 -11.65 -17.38
CA GLY A 68 -9.49 -10.56 -18.15
C GLY A 68 -9.73 -9.30 -17.33
N ARG A 69 -8.89 -9.04 -16.31
CA ARG A 69 -9.06 -7.95 -15.33
C ARG A 69 -8.10 -6.77 -15.52
N LEU A 70 -7.34 -6.75 -16.61
CA LEU A 70 -6.48 -5.61 -16.97
C LEU A 70 -7.34 -4.51 -17.59
N LEU A 71 -7.51 -3.39 -16.87
CA LEU A 71 -8.37 -2.28 -17.31
C LEU A 71 -7.68 -1.35 -18.34
N PHE A 72 -6.36 -1.24 -18.29
CA PHE A 72 -5.57 -0.26 -19.06
C PHE A 72 -4.35 -0.90 -19.73
N ASP A 73 -4.49 -2.13 -20.22
CA ASP A 73 -3.37 -2.86 -20.82
C ASP A 73 -2.68 -2.04 -21.93
N GLY A 74 -1.38 -1.78 -21.77
CA GLY A 74 -0.57 -0.98 -22.70
C GLY A 74 -0.65 0.56 -22.52
N ALA A 75 -1.48 1.08 -21.62
CA ALA A 75 -1.61 2.51 -21.32
C ALA A 75 -1.13 2.81 -19.89
N TRP A 76 0.19 2.74 -19.69
CA TRP A 76 0.88 2.92 -18.41
C TRP A 76 1.16 4.39 -18.10
#